data_AF-A0A4Y3WEA3-F1
#
_entry.id   AF-A0A4Y3WEA3-F1
#
_cell.length_a   1.000
_cell.length_b   1.000
_cell.length_c   1.000
_cell.angle_alpha   90.00
_cell.angle_beta   90.00
_cell.angle_gamma   90.00
#
_symmetry.space_group_name_H-M   'P 1'
#
loop_
_entity.id
_entity.type
_entity.pdbx_description
1 polymer ?
#
loop_
_entity_poly.entity_id
_entity_poly.type
_entity_poly.pdbx_seq_one_letter_code
_entity_poly.pdbx_strand_id
1 'polypeptide(L)'
;MARFMAVAISDTHDDTFLDRFKALGWYLDDLVLYPINRMTRARRKAAWIASAPSLTKRIAEYRPQAIVSLLKGMKTVVEDAANASGCRAPVYSVALPGMGHQARSSAEMAALFPLLPRA
;
A
#
# COMPACT_ATOMS: atom_id res chain seq x y z
N MET A 1 7.87 -14.49 -0.27
CA MET A 1 9.04 -13.63 0.00
C MET A 1 8.64 -12.63 1.09
N ALA A 2 8.26 -13.15 2.27
CA ALA A 2 7.68 -12.43 3.39
C ALA A 2 8.74 -11.82 4.34
N ARG A 3 9.96 -11.59 3.86
CA ARG A 3 11.14 -11.35 4.72
C ARG A 3 11.57 -9.89 4.84
N PHE A 4 10.84 -8.95 4.26
CA PHE A 4 11.21 -7.52 4.30
C PHE A 4 10.12 -6.56 4.80
N MET A 5 8.88 -7.02 5.06
CA MET A 5 7.91 -6.24 5.84
C MET A 5 8.01 -6.49 7.35
N ALA A 6 8.68 -7.56 7.78
CA ALA A 6 8.94 -7.84 9.20
C ALA A 6 9.81 -6.76 9.88
N VAL A 7 10.60 -5.99 9.11
CA VAL A 7 11.57 -5.04 9.69
C VAL A 7 11.02 -3.62 9.84
N ALA A 8 9.91 -3.28 9.17
CA ALA A 8 9.29 -1.96 9.32
C ALA A 8 8.10 -1.95 10.31
N ILE A 9 7.60 -3.14 10.70
CA ILE A 9 6.45 -3.31 11.61
C ILE A 9 6.84 -4.01 12.93
N SER A 10 8.09 -4.45 13.13
CA SER A 10 8.46 -5.14 14.35
C SER A 10 9.87 -4.81 14.85
N ASP A 11 9.93 -4.00 15.90
CA ASP A 11 10.61 -4.44 17.14
C ASP A 11 9.60 -4.91 18.21
N THR A 12 8.31 -4.95 17.88
CA THR A 12 7.25 -5.58 18.65
C THR A 12 6.51 -6.54 17.73
N HIS A 13 6.78 -7.84 17.86
CA HIS A 13 5.88 -8.89 17.33
C HIS A 13 4.57 -8.81 18.12
N ASP A 14 3.73 -7.85 17.78
CA ASP A 14 2.40 -7.71 18.34
C ASP A 14 1.44 -8.32 17.32
N ASP A 15 1.17 -9.63 17.44
CA ASP A 15 0.05 -10.28 16.77
C ASP A 15 -1.25 -9.46 16.95
N THR A 16 -1.32 -8.70 18.05
CA THR A 16 -2.36 -7.72 18.35
C THR A 16 -2.49 -6.57 17.34
N PHE A 17 -1.41 -6.11 16.67
CA PHE A 17 -1.53 -5.03 15.67
C PHE A 17 -2.24 -5.53 14.43
N LEU A 18 -1.77 -6.65 13.85
CA LEU A 18 -2.33 -7.16 12.59
C LEU A 18 -3.79 -7.58 12.80
N ASP A 19 -4.10 -8.18 13.95
CA ASP A 19 -5.47 -8.55 14.29
C ASP A 19 -6.37 -7.31 14.45
N ARG A 20 -5.91 -6.27 15.16
CA ARG A 20 -6.66 -4.99 15.24
C ARG A 20 -6.82 -4.34 13.87
N PHE A 21 -5.80 -4.38 13.03
CA PHE A 21 -5.83 -3.82 11.68
C PHE A 21 -6.87 -4.53 10.80
N LYS A 22 -6.87 -5.87 10.82
CA LYS A 22 -7.88 -6.69 10.12
C LYS A 22 -9.28 -6.53 10.71
N ALA A 23 -9.39 -6.38 12.03
CA ALA A 23 -10.67 -6.14 12.71
C ALA A 23 -11.32 -4.80 12.27
N LEU A 24 -10.53 -3.82 11.85
CA LEU A 24 -11.02 -2.59 11.20
C LEU A 24 -11.45 -2.81 9.74
N GLY A 25 -11.30 -4.02 9.20
CA GLY A 25 -11.52 -4.34 7.78
C GLY A 25 -10.36 -3.91 6.88
N TRP A 26 -9.18 -3.63 7.44
CA TRP A 26 -8.03 -3.14 6.67
C TRP A 26 -7.04 -4.26 6.35
N TYR A 27 -6.40 -4.16 5.18
CA TYR A 27 -5.47 -5.15 4.66
C TYR A 27 -4.27 -4.47 3.99
N LEU A 28 -3.12 -5.15 4.01
CA LEU A 28 -1.91 -4.74 3.31
C LEU A 28 -1.74 -5.57 2.04
N ASP A 29 -1.34 -4.93 0.94
CA ASP A 29 -1.03 -5.58 -0.32
C ASP A 29 0.15 -4.86 -1.01
N ASP A 30 0.93 -5.61 -1.77
CA ASP A 30 2.10 -5.11 -2.49
C ASP A 30 1.77 -4.86 -3.96
N LEU A 31 2.12 -3.67 -4.47
CA LEU A 31 2.03 -3.39 -5.92
C LEU A 31 2.84 -4.40 -6.74
N VAL A 32 4.00 -4.83 -6.23
CA VAL A 32 4.88 -5.82 -6.88
C VAL A 32 5.10 -6.99 -5.93
N LEU A 33 4.66 -8.18 -6.32
CA LEU A 33 4.68 -9.39 -5.48
C LEU A 33 6.06 -10.06 -5.34
N TYR A 34 7.10 -9.44 -5.92
CA TYR A 34 8.47 -9.89 -5.82
C TYR A 34 9.40 -8.73 -5.41
N PRO A 35 10.58 -9.02 -4.83
CA PRO A 35 11.45 -7.99 -4.29
C PRO A 35 12.06 -7.12 -5.38
N ILE A 36 11.96 -5.79 -5.21
CA ILE A 36 12.53 -4.80 -6.14
C ILE A 36 13.50 -3.82 -5.49
N ASN A 37 13.83 -4.00 -4.20
CA ASN A 37 14.61 -3.05 -3.40
C ASN A 37 16.02 -2.79 -3.94
N ARG A 38 16.63 -3.79 -4.59
CA ARG A 38 17.98 -3.71 -5.18
C ARG A 38 18.00 -3.17 -6.61
N MET A 39 16.83 -2.90 -7.19
CA MET A 39 16.74 -2.39 -8.56
C MET A 39 17.00 -0.89 -8.60
N THR A 40 17.50 -0.38 -9.72
CA THR A 40 17.59 1.07 -9.97
C THR A 40 16.20 1.69 -9.99
N ARG A 41 16.11 3.02 -9.82
CA ARG A 41 14.82 3.73 -9.85
C ARG A 41 14.03 3.46 -11.13
N ALA A 42 14.70 3.46 -12.28
CA ALA A 42 14.08 3.18 -13.57
C ALA A 42 13.51 1.75 -13.65
N ARG A 43 14.29 0.75 -13.20
CA ARG A 43 13.85 -0.65 -13.17
C ARG A 43 12.69 -0.88 -12.18
N ARG A 44 12.68 -0.20 -11.03
CA ARG A 44 11.54 -0.24 -10.09
C ARG A 44 10.28 0.32 -10.73
N LYS A 45 10.36 1.46 -11.41
CA LYS A 45 9.21 2.04 -12.12
C LYS A 45 8.69 1.11 -13.21
N ALA A 46 9.58 0.47 -13.97
CA ALA A 46 9.19 -0.53 -14.96
C ALA A 46 8.48 -1.74 -14.31
N ALA A 47 8.98 -2.24 -13.17
CA ALA A 47 8.36 -3.33 -12.42
C ALA A 47 6.97 -2.96 -11.88
N TRP A 48 6.77 -1.71 -11.43
CA TRP A 48 5.46 -1.20 -11.02
C TRP A 48 4.45 -1.28 -12.17
N ILE A 49 4.82 -0.74 -13.33
CA ILE A 49 3.98 -0.72 -14.54
C ILE A 49 3.66 -2.16 -14.98
N ALA A 50 4.67 -3.03 -15.02
CA ALA A 50 4.49 -4.43 -15.41
C ALA A 50 3.60 -5.23 -14.44
N SER A 51 3.51 -4.81 -13.18
CA SER A 51 2.70 -5.49 -12.15
C SER A 51 1.26 -4.95 -12.07
N ALA A 52 0.96 -3.82 -12.72
CA ALA A 52 -0.37 -3.21 -12.71
C ALA A 52 -1.50 -4.18 -13.09
N PRO A 53 -1.40 -5.04 -14.12
CA PRO A 53 -2.47 -6.00 -14.44
C PRO A 53 -2.76 -7.00 -13.32
N SER A 54 -1.74 -7.40 -12.55
CA SER A 54 -1.93 -8.27 -11.39
C SER A 54 -2.63 -7.53 -10.26
N LEU A 55 -2.22 -6.28 -9.98
CA LEU A 55 -2.89 -5.45 -8.98
C LEU A 55 -4.35 -5.17 -9.34
N THR A 56 -4.65 -4.84 -10.61
CA THR A 56 -6.01 -4.62 -11.11
C THR A 56 -6.93 -5.80 -10.81
N LYS A 57 -6.48 -7.04 -11.05
CA LYS A 57 -7.27 -8.25 -10.74
C LYS A 57 -7.59 -8.34 -9.25
N ARG A 58 -6.61 -8.10 -8.37
CA ARG A 58 -6.80 -8.15 -6.92
C ARG A 58 -7.69 -7.03 -6.41
N ILE A 59 -7.60 -5.82 -6.95
CA ILE A 59 -8.53 -4.73 -6.61
C ILE A 59 -9.97 -5.10 -6.99
N ALA A 60 -10.19 -5.68 -8.19
CA ALA A 60 -11.52 -6.15 -8.60
C ALA A 60 -12.08 -7.24 -7.69
N GLU A 61 -11.22 -8.13 -7.20
CA GLU A 61 -11.56 -9.21 -6.28
C GLU A 61 -11.90 -8.66 -4.88
N TYR A 62 -11.03 -7.83 -4.31
CA TYR A 62 -11.17 -7.30 -2.96
C TYR A 62 -12.29 -6.27 -2.83
N ARG A 63 -12.59 -5.53 -3.92
CA ARG A 63 -13.57 -4.42 -3.95
C ARG A 63 -13.37 -3.46 -2.77
N PRO A 64 -12.18 -2.86 -2.61
CA PRO A 64 -11.90 -2.01 -1.48
C PRO A 64 -12.80 -0.77 -1.50
N GLN A 65 -13.10 -0.23 -0.31
CA GLN A 65 -13.84 1.02 -0.16
C GLN A 65 -12.92 2.26 -0.16
N ALA A 66 -11.62 2.06 0.07
CA ALA A 66 -10.57 3.07 -0.06
C ALA A 66 -9.24 2.36 -0.35
N ILE A 67 -8.33 3.01 -1.08
CA ILE A 67 -6.98 2.50 -1.32
C ILE A 67 -5.98 3.54 -0.84
N VAL A 68 -4.98 3.12 -0.05
CA VAL A 68 -3.90 4.00 0.43
C VAL A 68 -2.56 3.47 -0.05
N SER A 69 -1.86 4.24 -0.88
CA SER A 69 -0.52 3.89 -1.33
C SER A 69 0.56 4.49 -0.43
N LEU A 70 1.45 3.64 0.10
CA LEU A 70 2.54 4.03 1.02
C LEU A 70 3.82 4.45 0.29
N LEU A 71 3.68 5.16 -0.82
CA LEU A 71 4.77 5.81 -1.56
C LEU A 71 4.17 6.71 -2.63
N LYS A 72 4.31 8.03 -2.49
CA LYS A 72 3.73 8.99 -3.46
C LYS A 72 4.08 8.72 -4.92
N GLY A 73 5.27 8.19 -5.19
CA GLY A 73 5.72 7.87 -6.55
C GLY A 73 4.94 6.76 -7.27
N MET A 74 4.21 5.90 -6.55
CA MET A 74 3.41 4.83 -7.17
C MET A 74 1.93 5.22 -7.38
N LYS A 75 1.51 6.40 -6.91
CA LYS A 75 0.10 6.83 -6.89
C LYS A 75 -0.60 6.63 -8.24
N THR A 76 -0.02 7.15 -9.32
CA THR A 76 -0.62 7.04 -10.67
C THR A 76 -0.81 5.59 -11.11
N VAL A 77 0.16 4.70 -10.84
CA VAL A 77 0.03 3.27 -11.21
C VAL A 77 -1.11 2.60 -10.44
N VAL A 78 -1.28 2.97 -9.16
CA VAL A 78 -2.37 2.43 -8.33
C VAL A 78 -3.73 3.00 -8.76
N GLU A 79 -3.81 4.29 -9.09
CA GLU A 79 -5.02 4.93 -9.63
C GLU A 79 -5.45 4.29 -10.95
N ASP A 80 -4.51 4.12 -11.89
CA ASP A 80 -4.77 3.47 -13.17
C ASP A 80 -5.25 2.01 -12.97
N ALA A 81 -4.61 1.28 -12.05
CA ALA A 81 -5.00 -0.10 -11.74
C ALA A 81 -6.40 -0.19 -11.13
N ALA A 82 -6.78 0.74 -10.25
CA ALA A 82 -8.10 0.82 -9.63
C ALA A 82 -9.19 1.20 -10.65
N ASN A 83 -8.90 2.17 -11.52
CA ASN A 83 -9.80 2.56 -12.61
C ASN A 83 -10.04 1.38 -13.56
N ALA A 84 -8.97 0.70 -13.98
CA ALA A 84 -9.05 -0.46 -14.87
C ALA A 84 -9.79 -1.66 -14.23
N SER A 85 -9.85 -1.73 -12.90
CA SER A 85 -10.58 -2.78 -12.19
C SER A 85 -12.07 -2.47 -12.05
N GLY A 86 -12.53 -1.30 -12.52
CA GLY A 86 -13.87 -0.78 -12.26
C GLY A 86 -14.10 -0.33 -10.82
N CYS A 87 -13.05 -0.20 -10.00
CA CYS A 87 -13.16 0.27 -8.63
C CYS A 87 -13.40 1.78 -8.62
N ARG A 88 -14.40 2.23 -7.84
CA ARG A 88 -14.72 3.66 -7.66
C ARG A 88 -14.24 4.22 -6.32
N ALA A 89 -13.46 3.44 -5.57
CA ALA A 89 -12.96 3.86 -4.27
C ALA A 89 -11.96 5.02 -4.42
N PRO A 90 -11.95 5.97 -3.48
CA PRO A 90 -10.91 6.99 -3.45
C PRO A 90 -9.53 6.35 -3.25
N VAL A 91 -8.56 6.85 -4.02
CA VAL A 91 -7.15 6.47 -3.92
C VAL A 91 -6.37 7.60 -3.27
N TYR A 92 -5.78 7.30 -2.12
CA TYR A 92 -4.93 8.20 -1.36
C TYR A 92 -3.46 7.80 -1.51
N SER A 93 -2.57 8.74 -1.20
CA SER A 93 -1.14 8.46 -1.18
C SER A 93 -0.43 9.27 -0.11
N VAL A 94 0.44 8.56 0.62
CA VAL A 94 1.23 9.13 1.70
C VAL A 94 2.72 8.91 1.46
N ALA A 95 3.54 9.64 2.20
CA ALA A 95 4.98 9.43 2.22
C ALA A 95 5.30 8.00 2.70
N LEU A 96 6.37 7.42 2.16
CA LEU A 96 6.89 6.13 2.57
C LEU A 96 7.22 6.16 4.07
N PRO A 97 6.77 5.19 4.89
CA PRO A 97 7.13 5.10 6.30
C PRO A 97 8.56 4.55 6.49
N GLY A 98 9.55 5.21 5.89
CA GLY A 98 10.95 4.79 5.92
C GLY A 98 11.87 5.82 5.27
N MET A 99 13.18 5.54 5.24
CA MET A 99 14.20 6.40 4.60
C MET A 99 14.19 7.86 5.11
N GLY A 100 13.93 8.08 6.41
CA GLY A 100 13.87 9.42 7.01
C GLY A 100 12.54 10.15 6.85
N HIS A 101 11.51 9.48 6.32
CA HIS A 101 10.17 10.07 6.13
C HIS A 101 9.14 9.64 7.18
N GLN A 102 9.56 9.03 8.30
CA GLN A 102 8.67 8.49 9.33
C GLN A 102 7.70 9.55 9.87
N ALA A 103 8.22 10.68 10.38
CA ALA A 103 7.40 11.74 10.95
C ALA A 103 6.36 12.29 9.94
N ARG A 104 6.77 12.45 8.68
CA ARG A 104 5.88 12.88 7.60
C ARG A 104 4.81 11.85 7.30
N SER A 105 5.18 10.57 7.19
CA SER A 105 4.26 9.47 6.94
C SER A 105 3.22 9.36 8.06
N SER A 106 3.65 9.43 9.33
CA SER A 106 2.75 9.42 10.49
C SER A 106 1.77 10.61 10.47
N ALA A 107 2.23 11.82 10.17
CA ALA A 107 1.36 12.99 10.09
C ALA A 107 0.32 12.87 8.95
N GLU A 108 0.75 12.41 7.77
CA GLU A 108 -0.14 12.23 6.61
C GLU A 108 -1.17 11.11 6.86
N MET A 109 -0.76 10.00 7.50
CA MET A 109 -1.69 8.92 7.89
C MET A 109 -2.67 9.37 8.98
N ALA A 110 -2.21 10.12 9.98
CA ALA A 110 -3.08 10.64 11.04
C ALA A 110 -4.19 11.56 10.48
N ALA A 111 -3.85 12.38 9.49
CA ALA A 111 -4.84 13.21 8.80
C ALA A 111 -5.83 12.39 7.94
N LEU A 112 -5.39 11.22 7.45
CA LEU A 112 -6.21 10.35 6.59
C LEU A 112 -7.16 9.45 7.39
N PHE A 113 -6.76 8.98 8.58
CA PHE A 113 -7.53 8.01 9.37
C PHE A 113 -9.01 8.34 9.63
N PRO A 114 -9.42 9.62 9.83
CA PRO A 114 -10.83 9.96 9.98
C PRO A 114 -11.67 9.75 8.70
N LEU A 115 -11.02 9.68 7.54
CA LEU A 115 -11.67 9.55 6.23
C LEU A 115 -11.77 8.09 5.76
N LEU A 116 -11.07 7.16 6.41
CA LEU A 116 -11.02 5.78 5.99
C LEU A 116 -12.22 4.98 6.52
N PRO A 117 -12.86 4.17 5.66
CA PRO A 117 -13.96 3.30 6.07
C PRO A 117 -13.47 2.26 7.07
N ARG A 118 -14.34 1.84 7.99
CA ARG A 118 -14.08 0.79 8.99
C ARG A 118 -15.24 -0.20 8.97
N ALA A 119 -14.94 -1.47 9.26
CA ALA A 119 -15.95 -2.51 9.42
C ALA A 119 -16.86 -2.28 10.63
#